data_AF-A0A849DR44-F1
#
_entry.id   AF-A0A849DR44-F1
#
_cell.length_a   1.000
_cell.length_b   1.000
_cell.length_c   1.000
_cell.angle_alpha   90.00
_cell.angle_beta   90.00
_cell.angle_gamma   90.00
#
_symmetry.space_group_name_H-M   'P 1'
#
loop_
_entity.id
_entity.type
_entity.pdbx_description
1 polymer ?
#
loop_
_entity_poly.entity_id
_entity_poly.type
_entity_poly.pdbx_seq_one_letter_code
_entity_poly.pdbx_strand_id
1 'polypeptide(L)'
;MSSAWATYLEQLRQLHAVRAAAADRSESAEEASGAQAAQADALAERIRQQEKTVVKLAYELRKPVRFVPTDVTDPADALPWDDAVADLEEQLHAAERAVDDVRHYGHRAQLLPAWPTGARNAVIYFAYSLPNVLINWGLWLFYLGGDGGTSKQFTAAAWGCCFWPIAAVVAGIATIRTIGAPRLKPVPKNEFESVKDAEVPLNVPLGFAIAIATSGASIGLLWLLGTALGL
;
A
#
# COMPACT_ATOMS: atom_id res chain seq x y z
N MET A 1 88.69 -15.15 11.39
CA MET A 1 87.81 -14.03 11.82
C MET A 1 86.84 -13.56 10.73
N SER A 2 86.97 -13.96 9.47
CA SER A 2 86.08 -13.53 8.37
C SER A 2 84.69 -14.21 8.36
N SER A 3 84.56 -15.44 8.88
CA SER A 3 83.30 -16.20 8.84
C SER A 3 82.21 -15.61 9.74
N ALA A 4 82.56 -15.20 10.97
CA ALA A 4 81.62 -14.59 11.90
C ALA A 4 81.04 -13.25 11.39
N TRP A 5 81.87 -12.47 10.69
CA TRP A 5 81.45 -11.22 10.07
C TRP A 5 80.49 -11.44 8.89
N ALA A 6 80.75 -12.45 8.06
CA ALA A 6 79.85 -12.83 6.98
C ALA A 6 78.47 -13.28 7.50
N THR A 7 78.44 -14.10 8.56
CA THR A 7 77.19 -14.52 9.21
C THR A 7 76.42 -13.34 9.80
N TYR A 8 77.12 -12.39 10.42
CA TYR A 8 76.51 -11.17 10.95
C TYR A 8 75.85 -10.33 9.85
N LEU A 9 76.53 -10.11 8.72
CA LEU A 9 75.97 -9.37 7.58
C LEU A 9 74.74 -10.06 6.98
N GLU A 10 74.74 -11.39 6.92
CA GLU A 10 73.59 -12.16 6.43
C GLU A 10 72.38 -12.05 7.38
N GLN A 11 72.61 -12.17 8.69
CA GLN A 11 71.56 -11.95 9.69
C GLN A 11 71.01 -10.52 9.66
N LEU A 12 71.87 -9.53 9.42
CA LEU A 12 71.46 -8.14 9.28
C LEU A 12 70.55 -7.96 8.04
N ARG A 13 70.91 -8.57 6.90
CA ARG A 13 70.07 -8.55 5.68
C ARG A 13 68.73 -9.22 5.89
N GLN A 14 68.70 -10.38 6.55
CA GLN A 14 67.45 -11.07 6.88
C GLN A 14 66.56 -10.24 7.79
N LEU A 15 67.14 -9.58 8.81
CA LEU A 15 66.39 -8.69 9.69
C LEU A 15 65.81 -7.49 8.93
N HIS A 16 66.56 -6.89 8.01
CA HIS A 16 66.06 -5.82 7.16
C HIS A 16 64.92 -6.28 6.24
N ALA A 17 65.05 -7.47 5.63
CA ALA A 17 63.99 -8.04 4.79
C ALA A 17 62.70 -8.31 5.58
N VAL A 18 62.81 -8.86 6.80
CA VAL A 18 61.65 -9.11 7.67
C VAL A 18 60.99 -7.80 8.11
N ARG A 19 61.77 -6.75 8.41
CA ARG A 19 61.23 -5.43 8.76
C ARG A 19 60.53 -4.75 7.58
N ALA A 20 61.10 -4.82 6.38
CA ALA A 20 60.45 -4.30 5.18
C ALA A 20 59.13 -5.03 4.91
N ALA A 21 59.13 -6.37 4.94
CA ALA A 21 57.91 -7.16 4.77
C ALA A 21 56.88 -6.98 5.91
N ALA A 22 57.29 -6.55 7.10
CA ALA A 22 56.38 -6.18 8.18
C ALA A 22 55.77 -4.79 7.95
N ALA A 23 56.57 -3.82 7.48
CA ALA A 23 56.11 -2.48 7.13
C ALA A 23 55.11 -2.51 5.97
N ASP A 24 55.42 -3.26 4.89
CA ASP A 24 54.52 -3.43 3.74
C ASP A 24 53.18 -4.08 4.18
N ARG A 25 53.23 -5.05 5.10
CA ARG A 25 52.02 -5.67 5.67
C ARG A 25 51.22 -4.69 6.52
N SER A 26 51.85 -3.86 7.34
CA SER A 26 51.12 -2.85 8.12
C SER A 26 50.48 -1.80 7.23
N GLU A 27 51.17 -1.33 6.18
CA GLU A 27 50.63 -0.37 5.22
C GLU A 27 49.41 -0.96 4.49
N SER A 28 49.53 -2.19 3.99
CA SER A 28 48.39 -2.88 3.34
C SER A 28 47.20 -3.12 4.29
N ALA A 29 47.45 -3.34 5.59
CA ALA A 29 46.40 -3.54 6.58
C ALA A 29 45.70 -2.22 6.96
N GLU A 30 46.45 -1.11 7.02
CA GLU A 30 45.89 0.23 7.21
C GLU A 30 45.05 0.66 6.01
N GLU A 31 45.52 0.42 4.78
CA GLU A 31 44.74 0.68 3.56
C GLU A 31 43.46 -0.15 3.52
N ALA A 32 43.52 -1.45 3.83
CA ALA A 32 42.36 -2.32 3.89
C ALA A 32 41.36 -1.87 4.97
N SER A 33 41.85 -1.50 6.17
CA SER A 33 41.00 -0.98 7.25
C SER A 33 40.33 0.35 6.87
N GLY A 34 41.07 1.25 6.21
CA GLY A 34 40.53 2.51 5.71
C GLY A 34 39.44 2.31 4.65
N ALA A 35 39.64 1.36 3.73
CA ALA A 35 38.66 1.00 2.72
C ALA A 35 37.39 0.39 3.34
N GLN A 36 37.55 -0.50 4.33
CA GLN A 36 36.42 -1.10 5.06
C GLN A 36 35.62 -0.03 5.83
N ALA A 37 36.29 0.91 6.50
CA ALA A 37 35.64 2.01 7.20
C ALA A 37 34.83 2.90 6.23
N ALA A 38 35.42 3.26 5.08
CA ALA A 38 34.73 4.04 4.06
C ALA A 38 33.49 3.32 3.49
N GLN A 39 33.58 2.00 3.31
CA GLN A 39 32.47 1.17 2.85
C GLN A 39 31.36 1.09 3.92
N ALA A 40 31.73 0.93 5.19
CA ALA A 40 30.79 0.95 6.32
C ALA A 40 30.03 2.28 6.40
N ASP A 41 30.73 3.40 6.24
CA ASP A 41 30.14 4.74 6.26
C ASP A 41 29.16 4.95 5.09
N ALA A 42 29.51 4.46 3.90
CA ALA A 42 28.63 4.52 2.73
C ALA A 42 27.34 3.70 2.94
N LEU A 43 27.44 2.50 3.51
CA LEU A 43 26.30 1.65 3.86
C LEU A 43 25.43 2.31 4.94
N ALA A 44 26.05 2.88 5.97
CA ALA A 44 25.34 3.58 7.04
C ALA A 44 24.57 4.81 6.52
N GLU A 45 25.13 5.54 5.55
CA GLU A 45 24.42 6.63 4.90
C GLU A 45 23.24 6.13 4.05
N ARG A 46 23.42 5.03 3.29
CA ARG A 46 22.33 4.45 2.49
C ARG A 46 21.17 3.95 3.37
N ILE A 47 21.47 3.32 4.50
CA ILE A 47 20.46 2.90 5.49
C ILE A 47 19.71 4.12 6.05
N ARG A 48 20.41 5.21 6.40
CA ARG A 48 19.79 6.46 6.85
C ARG A 48 18.85 7.06 5.80
N GLN A 49 19.21 6.98 4.52
CA GLN A 49 18.36 7.45 3.43
C GLN A 49 17.11 6.58 3.23
N GLN A 50 17.27 5.26 3.37
CA GLN A 50 16.13 4.33 3.35
C GLN A 50 15.18 4.56 4.52
N GLU A 51 15.71 4.75 5.73
CA GLU A 51 14.91 5.03 6.91
C GLU A 51 14.03 6.29 6.70
N LYS A 52 14.63 7.39 6.21
CA LYS A 52 13.89 8.61 5.86
C LYS A 52 12.79 8.34 4.83
N THR A 53 13.07 7.50 3.83
CA THR A 53 12.12 7.14 2.79
C THR A 53 10.95 6.33 3.34
N VAL A 54 11.22 5.35 4.20
CA VAL A 54 10.21 4.52 4.87
C VAL A 54 9.35 5.37 5.81
N VAL A 55 9.96 6.25 6.61
CA VAL A 55 9.23 7.17 7.51
C VAL A 55 8.31 8.09 6.71
N LYS A 56 8.80 8.67 5.61
CA LYS A 56 7.99 9.51 4.73
C LYS A 56 6.81 8.74 4.15
N LEU A 57 7.05 7.53 3.62
CA LEU A 57 6.01 6.69 3.03
C LEU A 57 4.96 6.28 4.07
N ALA A 58 5.39 5.95 5.28
CA ALA A 58 4.49 5.58 6.36
C ALA A 58 3.65 6.76 6.87
N TYR A 59 4.22 7.96 6.91
CA TYR A 59 3.48 9.19 7.16
C TYR A 59 2.40 9.41 6.10
N GLU A 60 2.75 9.24 4.81
CA GLU A 60 1.79 9.35 3.71
C GLU A 60 0.68 8.28 3.79
N LEU A 61 1.03 7.04 4.15
CA LEU A 61 0.08 5.93 4.35
C LEU A 61 -0.69 6.00 5.68
N ARG A 62 -0.40 6.98 6.55
CA ARG A 62 -0.92 7.09 7.92
C ARG A 62 -0.78 5.80 8.73
N LYS A 63 0.31 5.06 8.52
CA LYS A 63 0.63 3.83 9.24
C LYS A 63 1.78 4.10 10.22
N PRO A 64 1.70 3.64 11.48
CA PRO A 64 2.83 3.75 12.39
C PRO A 64 3.96 2.84 11.90
N VAL A 65 5.16 3.39 11.72
CA VAL A 65 6.38 2.59 11.53
C VAL A 65 6.77 2.03 12.88
N ARG A 66 6.92 0.71 12.98
CA ARG A 66 7.64 0.09 14.07
C ARG A 66 8.98 -0.36 13.54
N PHE A 67 10.04 0.34 13.92
CA PHE A 67 11.38 -0.18 13.82
C PHE A 67 11.50 -1.26 14.90
N VAL A 68 11.50 -2.52 14.49
CA VAL A 68 11.85 -3.61 15.39
C VAL A 68 13.37 -3.67 15.39
N PRO A 69 14.04 -3.43 16.53
CA PRO A 69 15.47 -3.70 16.61
C PRO A 69 15.65 -5.18 16.30
N THR A 70 16.40 -5.49 15.25
CA THR A 70 16.85 -6.87 15.04
C THR A 70 17.80 -7.18 16.18
N ASP A 71 17.49 -8.20 16.98
CA ASP A 71 18.42 -8.70 18.00
C ASP A 71 19.73 -9.00 17.29
N VAL A 72 20.77 -8.25 17.65
CA VAL A 72 22.11 -8.44 17.11
C VAL A 72 22.57 -9.80 17.60
N THR A 73 22.67 -10.76 16.68
CA THR A 73 23.13 -12.11 16.96
C THR A 73 24.52 -12.06 17.61
N ASP A 74 24.75 -12.96 18.56
CA ASP A 74 25.97 -13.12 19.37
C ASP A 74 27.24 -13.04 18.48
N PRO A 75 28.33 -12.36 18.87
CA PRO A 75 29.52 -12.17 18.02
C PRO A 75 30.27 -13.47 17.68
N ALA A 76 29.82 -14.62 18.21
CA ALA A 76 30.28 -15.94 17.81
C ALA A 76 29.85 -16.32 16.38
N ASP A 77 28.80 -15.71 15.83
CA ASP A 77 28.31 -15.92 14.45
C ASP A 77 28.77 -14.81 13.48
N ALA A 78 29.84 -14.06 13.83
CA ALA A 78 30.35 -12.98 12.98
C ALA A 78 30.89 -13.55 11.65
N LEU A 79 30.10 -13.35 10.58
CA LEU A 79 30.50 -13.61 9.22
C LEU A 79 31.81 -12.86 8.88
N PRO A 80 32.67 -13.42 8.01
CA PRO A 80 33.75 -12.66 7.39
C PRO A 80 33.22 -11.36 6.79
N TRP A 81 34.03 -10.29 6.82
CA TRP A 81 33.62 -8.95 6.36
C TRP A 81 32.92 -8.97 4.99
N ASP A 82 33.50 -9.67 4.03
CA ASP A 82 32.99 -9.73 2.66
C ASP A 82 31.60 -10.40 2.59
N ASP A 83 31.38 -11.46 3.37
CA ASP A 83 30.10 -12.16 3.45
C ASP A 83 29.05 -11.32 4.19
N ALA A 84 29.45 -10.60 5.25
CA ALA A 84 28.58 -9.70 5.99
C ALA A 84 28.12 -8.50 5.14
N VAL A 85 29.01 -7.94 4.32
CA VAL A 85 28.67 -6.87 3.38
C VAL A 85 27.72 -7.37 2.29
N ALA A 86 27.96 -8.56 1.73
CA ALA A 86 27.11 -9.14 0.71
C ALA A 86 25.68 -9.42 1.23
N ASP A 87 25.55 -10.00 2.42
CA ASP A 87 24.25 -10.24 3.06
C ASP A 87 23.52 -8.92 3.35
N LEU A 88 24.23 -7.92 3.88
CA LEU A 88 23.65 -6.60 4.13
C LEU A 88 23.15 -5.93 2.84
N GLU A 89 23.92 -6.02 1.75
CA GLU A 89 23.54 -5.45 0.46
C GLU A 89 22.34 -6.18 -0.16
N GLU A 90 22.24 -7.51 -0.02
CA GLU A 90 21.08 -8.28 -0.43
C GLU A 90 19.82 -7.88 0.35
N GLN A 91 19.92 -7.76 1.68
CA GLN A 91 18.82 -7.30 2.53
C GLN A 91 18.38 -5.89 2.16
N LEU A 92 19.33 -5.01 1.86
CA LEU A 92 19.09 -3.63 1.50
C LEU A 92 18.37 -3.53 0.13
N HIS A 93 18.70 -4.40 -0.83
CA HIS A 93 17.98 -4.53 -2.08
C HIS A 93 16.60 -5.18 -1.94
N ALA A 94 16.43 -6.13 -1.01
CA ALA A 94 15.12 -6.68 -0.68
C ALA A 94 14.21 -5.60 -0.07
N ALA A 95 14.76 -4.74 0.79
CA ALA A 95 14.05 -3.61 1.38
C ALA A 95 13.65 -2.56 0.33
N GLU A 96 14.52 -2.26 -0.65
CA GLU A 96 14.19 -1.36 -1.77
C GLU A 96 13.01 -1.88 -2.59
N ARG A 97 13.05 -3.16 -2.96
CA ARG A 97 11.96 -3.82 -3.68
C ARG A 97 10.65 -3.76 -2.89
N ALA A 98 10.70 -3.99 -1.59
CA ALA A 98 9.53 -3.90 -0.72
C ALA A 98 8.96 -2.46 -0.66
N VAL A 99 9.81 -1.43 -0.63
CA VAL A 99 9.37 -0.02 -0.68
C VAL A 99 8.67 0.30 -1.99
N ASP A 100 9.21 -0.17 -3.11
CA ASP A 100 8.61 0.04 -4.44
C ASP A 100 7.29 -0.72 -4.60
N ASP A 101 7.20 -1.95 -4.08
CA ASP A 101 5.94 -2.70 -4.01
C ASP A 101 4.90 -1.92 -3.19
N VAL A 102 5.27 -1.41 -2.02
CA VAL A 102 4.35 -0.62 -1.17
C VAL A 102 3.89 0.67 -1.87
N ARG A 103 4.76 1.35 -2.63
CA ARG A 103 4.37 2.50 -3.46
C ARG A 103 3.37 2.07 -4.54
N HIS A 104 3.66 0.99 -5.26
CA HIS A 104 2.79 0.46 -6.31
C HIS A 104 1.41 0.06 -5.79
N TYR A 105 1.35 -0.64 -4.65
CA TYR A 105 0.08 -0.99 -4.00
C TYR A 105 -0.60 0.20 -3.30
N GLY A 106 0.17 1.20 -2.84
CA GLY A 106 -0.35 2.42 -2.22
C GLY A 106 -1.14 3.30 -3.19
N HIS A 107 -0.84 3.22 -4.49
CA HIS A 107 -1.59 3.88 -5.57
C HIS A 107 -2.84 3.12 -6.00
N ARG A 108 -3.02 1.85 -5.60
CA ARG A 108 -4.22 1.07 -5.92
C ARG A 108 -5.34 1.34 -4.91
N ALA A 109 -6.57 1.20 -5.39
CA ALA A 109 -7.75 1.40 -4.56
C ALA A 109 -7.91 0.31 -3.50
N GLN A 110 -8.43 0.69 -2.33
CA GLN A 110 -8.52 -0.17 -1.15
C GLN A 110 -9.49 -1.35 -1.30
N LEU A 111 -10.52 -1.22 -2.15
CA LEU A 111 -11.49 -2.26 -2.45
C LEU A 111 -11.32 -2.75 -3.89
N LEU A 112 -11.22 -4.07 -4.06
CA LEU A 112 -11.14 -4.76 -5.36
C LEU A 112 -10.04 -4.20 -6.29
N PRO A 113 -8.75 -4.30 -5.90
CA PRO A 113 -7.63 -3.67 -6.62
C PRO A 113 -7.39 -4.25 -8.03
N ALA A 114 -7.89 -5.44 -8.32
CA ALA A 114 -7.79 -6.10 -9.63
C ALA A 114 -8.98 -5.83 -10.55
N TRP A 115 -10.03 -5.14 -10.07
CA TRP A 115 -11.25 -4.96 -10.84
C TRP A 115 -11.22 -3.61 -11.59
N PRO A 116 -11.75 -3.57 -12.83
CA PRO A 116 -11.91 -2.32 -13.55
C PRO A 116 -12.83 -1.37 -12.77
N THR A 117 -12.51 -0.07 -12.82
CA THR A 117 -13.21 0.99 -12.06
C THR A 117 -14.73 0.94 -12.23
N GLY A 118 -15.21 0.63 -13.45
CA GLY A 118 -16.64 0.49 -13.73
C GLY A 118 -17.31 -0.67 -12.97
N ALA A 119 -16.66 -1.83 -12.90
CA ALA A 119 -17.18 -3.00 -12.19
C ALA A 119 -17.19 -2.77 -10.67
N ARG A 120 -16.15 -2.13 -10.13
CA ARG A 120 -16.12 -1.78 -8.70
C ARG A 120 -17.26 -0.83 -8.33
N ASN A 121 -17.45 0.23 -9.11
CA ASN A 121 -18.52 1.20 -8.87
C ASN A 121 -19.89 0.53 -8.98
N ALA A 122 -20.10 -0.35 -9.96
CA ALA A 122 -21.35 -1.11 -10.11
C ALA A 122 -21.66 -1.96 -8.89
N VAL A 123 -20.67 -2.69 -8.33
CA VAL A 123 -20.86 -3.52 -7.12
C VAL A 123 -21.21 -2.66 -5.91
N ILE A 124 -20.53 -1.51 -5.73
CA ILE A 124 -20.82 -0.60 -4.62
C ILE A 124 -22.24 -0.05 -4.73
N TYR A 125 -22.62 0.48 -5.90
CA TYR A 125 -23.99 0.98 -6.12
C TYR A 125 -25.04 -0.13 -5.93
N PHE A 126 -24.77 -1.35 -6.39
CA PHE A 126 -25.66 -2.48 -6.20
C PHE A 126 -25.84 -2.83 -4.71
N ALA A 127 -24.75 -2.88 -3.95
CA ALA A 127 -24.80 -3.13 -2.51
C ALA A 127 -25.62 -2.08 -1.74
N TYR A 128 -25.50 -0.80 -2.11
CA TYR A 128 -26.32 0.28 -1.51
C TYR A 128 -27.77 0.29 -2.00
N SER A 129 -28.06 -0.30 -3.16
CA SER A 129 -29.43 -0.42 -3.67
C SER A 129 -30.22 -1.58 -3.05
N LEU A 130 -29.57 -2.62 -2.53
CA LEU A 130 -30.23 -3.77 -1.90
C LEU A 130 -31.14 -3.41 -0.71
N PRO A 131 -30.73 -2.55 0.24
CA PRO A 131 -31.61 -2.09 1.32
C PRO A 131 -32.89 -1.41 0.81
N ASN A 132 -32.87 -0.79 -0.38
CA ASN A 132 -34.06 -0.18 -0.98
C ASN A 132 -35.15 -1.21 -1.26
N VAL A 133 -34.74 -2.36 -1.78
CA VAL A 133 -35.66 -3.46 -2.10
C VAL A 133 -36.29 -3.99 -0.82
N LEU A 134 -35.49 -4.16 0.24
CA LEU A 134 -35.98 -4.63 1.53
C LEU A 134 -36.94 -3.63 2.21
N ILE A 135 -36.64 -2.33 2.13
CA ILE A 135 -37.49 -1.29 2.72
C ILE A 135 -38.80 -1.14 1.94
N ASN A 136 -38.76 -1.14 0.61
CA ASN A 136 -39.98 -1.12 -0.20
C ASN A 136 -40.84 -2.36 0.05
N TRP A 137 -40.21 -3.54 0.20
CA TRP A 137 -40.91 -4.77 0.56
C TRP A 137 -41.55 -4.68 1.95
N GLY A 138 -40.83 -4.19 2.95
CA GLY A 138 -41.34 -4.01 4.31
C GLY A 138 -42.47 -2.98 4.40
N LEU A 139 -42.34 -1.85 3.69
CA LEU A 139 -43.41 -0.86 3.54
C LEU A 139 -44.65 -1.49 2.91
N TRP A 140 -44.48 -2.27 1.84
CA TRP A 140 -45.60 -2.92 1.16
C TRP A 140 -46.34 -3.91 2.07
N LEU A 141 -45.61 -4.76 2.81
CA LEU A 141 -46.20 -5.65 3.81
C LEU A 141 -46.93 -4.88 4.93
N PHE A 142 -46.37 -3.77 5.39
CA PHE A 142 -47.01 -2.91 6.39
C PHE A 142 -48.29 -2.26 5.86
N TYR A 143 -48.31 -1.85 4.58
CA TYR A 143 -49.49 -1.25 3.94
C TYR A 143 -50.61 -2.24 3.63
N LEU A 144 -50.28 -3.49 3.29
CA LEU A 144 -51.28 -4.54 3.12
C LEU A 144 -52.00 -4.91 4.42
N GLY A 145 -51.36 -4.67 5.57
CA GLY A 145 -51.95 -4.95 6.89
C GLY A 145 -52.76 -3.81 7.50
N GLY A 146 -52.79 -2.61 6.89
CA GLY A 146 -53.44 -1.43 7.48
C GLY A 146 -54.52 -0.83 6.59
N ASP A 147 -55.70 -0.56 7.16
CA ASP A 147 -56.83 0.15 6.54
C ASP A 147 -56.53 1.65 6.27
N GLY A 148 -55.45 1.92 5.54
CA GLY A 148 -55.01 3.26 5.17
C GLY A 148 -55.57 3.65 3.81
N GLY A 149 -56.41 4.69 3.77
CA GLY A 149 -56.95 5.24 2.52
C GLY A 149 -55.88 5.55 1.45
N THR A 150 -56.30 5.50 0.18
CA THR A 150 -55.48 5.60 -1.04
C THR A 150 -54.50 6.79 -1.09
N SER A 151 -54.80 7.89 -0.41
CA SER A 151 -53.90 9.06 -0.33
C SER A 151 -52.61 8.81 0.46
N LYS A 152 -52.67 7.99 1.53
CA LYS A 152 -51.48 7.63 2.34
C LYS A 152 -50.57 6.66 1.60
N GLN A 153 -51.16 5.77 0.80
CA GLN A 153 -50.45 4.81 -0.04
C GLN A 153 -49.67 5.52 -1.16
N PHE A 154 -50.29 6.52 -1.82
CA PHE A 154 -49.62 7.27 -2.88
C PHE A 154 -48.43 8.10 -2.35
N THR A 155 -48.61 8.75 -1.20
CA THR A 155 -47.57 9.60 -0.61
C THR A 155 -46.36 8.76 -0.16
N ALA A 156 -46.60 7.57 0.39
CA ALA A 156 -45.54 6.65 0.81
C ALA A 156 -44.83 5.99 -0.38
N ALA A 157 -45.57 5.60 -1.42
CA ALA A 157 -44.99 5.10 -2.65
C ALA A 157 -44.10 6.17 -3.32
N ALA A 158 -44.57 7.42 -3.38
CA ALA A 158 -43.77 8.54 -3.91
C ALA A 158 -42.48 8.75 -3.09
N TRP A 159 -42.56 8.70 -1.76
CA TRP A 159 -41.37 8.80 -0.90
C TRP A 159 -40.40 7.64 -1.09
N GLY A 160 -40.89 6.39 -1.14
CA GLY A 160 -40.05 5.22 -1.38
C GLY A 160 -39.37 5.24 -2.76
N CYS A 161 -40.08 5.70 -3.78
CA CYS A 161 -39.58 5.76 -5.16
C CYS A 161 -38.60 6.91 -5.40
N CYS A 162 -38.76 8.06 -4.73
CA CYS A 162 -37.94 9.23 -5.00
C CYS A 162 -36.81 9.40 -3.99
N PHE A 163 -37.08 9.25 -2.70
CA PHE A 163 -36.11 9.59 -1.66
C PHE A 163 -35.01 8.54 -1.53
N TRP A 164 -35.39 7.26 -1.52
CA TRP A 164 -34.44 6.18 -1.24
C TRP A 164 -33.40 5.95 -2.34
N PRO A 165 -33.74 6.01 -3.65
CA PRO A 165 -32.75 5.90 -4.72
C PRO A 165 -31.72 7.03 -4.67
N ILE A 166 -32.18 8.25 -4.38
CA ILE A 166 -31.31 9.42 -4.22
C ILE A 166 -30.38 9.22 -3.02
N ALA A 167 -30.91 8.77 -1.87
CA ALA A 167 -30.11 8.48 -0.68
C ALA A 167 -29.06 7.37 -0.94
N ALA A 168 -29.43 6.31 -1.67
CA ALA A 168 -28.52 5.24 -2.04
C ALA A 168 -27.39 5.72 -2.97
N VAL A 169 -27.69 6.60 -3.94
CA VAL A 169 -26.67 7.21 -4.80
C VAL A 169 -25.74 8.11 -3.99
N VAL A 170 -26.29 8.94 -3.09
CA VAL A 170 -25.48 9.81 -2.21
C VAL A 170 -24.58 8.99 -1.29
N ALA A 171 -25.11 7.92 -0.68
CA ALA A 171 -24.34 7.00 0.15
C ALA A 171 -23.25 6.27 -0.65
N GLY A 172 -23.56 5.82 -1.86
CA GLY A 172 -22.59 5.21 -2.78
C GLY A 172 -21.48 6.18 -3.17
N ILE A 173 -21.81 7.42 -3.51
CA ILE A 173 -20.84 8.49 -3.81
C ILE A 173 -19.97 8.78 -2.57
N ALA A 174 -20.57 8.90 -1.39
CA ALA A 174 -19.85 9.14 -0.15
C ALA A 174 -18.86 8.00 0.13
N THR A 175 -19.26 6.75 -0.09
CA THR A 175 -18.44 5.56 0.12
C THR A 175 -17.33 5.41 -0.91
N ILE A 176 -17.60 5.72 -2.18
CA ILE A 176 -16.57 5.76 -3.22
C ILE A 176 -15.55 6.87 -2.93
N ARG A 177 -15.99 8.01 -2.37
CA ARG A 177 -15.10 9.09 -1.97
C ARG A 177 -14.28 8.78 -0.72
N THR A 178 -14.84 8.07 0.26
CA THR A 178 -14.13 7.74 1.51
C THR A 178 -13.23 6.51 1.36
N ILE A 179 -13.65 5.48 0.62
CA ILE A 179 -12.94 4.20 0.50
C ILE A 179 -12.21 4.06 -0.84
N GLY A 180 -12.67 4.76 -1.88
CA GLY A 180 -12.04 4.75 -3.21
C GLY A 180 -10.89 5.73 -3.39
N ALA A 181 -10.62 6.60 -2.40
CA ALA A 181 -9.49 7.51 -2.44
C ALA A 181 -8.16 6.73 -2.37
N PRO A 182 -7.20 6.98 -3.28
CA PRO A 182 -5.88 6.38 -3.20
C PRO A 182 -5.21 6.74 -1.86
N ARG A 183 -4.50 5.79 -1.25
CA ARG A 183 -3.89 5.96 0.08
C ARG A 183 -2.78 7.00 0.08
N LEU A 184 -2.18 7.27 -1.08
CA LEU A 184 -1.18 8.31 -1.30
C LEU A 184 -1.84 9.48 -2.05
N LYS A 185 -1.67 10.71 -1.54
CA LYS A 185 -2.03 11.92 -2.31
C LYS A 185 -1.15 11.95 -3.57
N PRO A 186 -1.68 12.32 -4.75
CA PRO A 186 -0.85 12.44 -5.95
C PRO A 186 0.28 13.43 -5.69
N VAL A 187 1.51 13.01 -5.98
CA VAL A 187 2.72 13.82 -5.90
C VAL A 187 2.51 15.08 -6.77
N PRO A 188 2.86 16.30 -6.28
CA PRO A 188 2.67 17.53 -7.04
C PRO A 188 3.38 17.49 -8.41
N LYS A 189 2.64 18.00 -9.41
CA LYS A 189 2.76 17.89 -10.88
C LYS A 189 4.01 18.47 -11.55
N ASN A 190 5.15 18.60 -10.87
CA ASN A 190 6.23 19.41 -11.40
C ASN A 190 7.27 18.61 -12.22
N GLU A 191 7.18 17.29 -12.25
CA GLU A 191 8.23 16.47 -12.89
C GLU A 191 7.72 15.53 -14.00
N PHE A 192 6.42 15.22 -14.05
CA PHE A 192 5.84 14.52 -15.20
C PHE A 192 4.47 15.08 -15.54
N GLU A 193 4.44 15.63 -16.74
CA GLU A 193 3.27 16.04 -17.50
C GLU A 193 2.10 15.03 -17.34
N SER A 194 0.92 15.55 -17.01
CA SER A 194 -0.37 14.88 -17.17
C SER A 194 -0.66 13.63 -16.33
N VAL A 195 -0.88 13.81 -15.02
CA VAL A 195 -1.92 13.03 -14.31
C VAL A 195 -3.09 13.96 -13.99
N LYS A 196 -3.93 14.21 -15.00
CA LYS A 196 -5.30 14.72 -14.79
C LYS A 196 -6.27 13.59 -14.35
N ASP A 197 -5.78 12.36 -14.18
CA ASP A 197 -6.62 11.16 -14.06
C ASP A 197 -6.62 10.48 -12.66
N ALA A 198 -6.14 11.14 -11.61
CA ALA A 198 -6.21 10.58 -10.24
C ALA A 198 -7.57 10.82 -9.55
N GLU A 199 -8.52 11.48 -10.21
CA GLU A 199 -9.92 11.43 -9.80
C GLU A 199 -10.50 10.13 -10.36
N VAL A 200 -10.82 9.18 -9.47
CA VAL A 200 -11.60 7.99 -9.83
C VAL A 200 -12.84 8.48 -10.60
N PRO A 201 -12.99 8.18 -11.90
CA PRO A 201 -14.08 8.73 -12.70
C PRO A 201 -15.40 8.31 -12.06
N LEU A 202 -16.05 9.29 -11.43
CA LEU A 202 -17.28 9.07 -10.70
C LEU A 202 -18.39 8.93 -11.75
N ASN A 203 -18.71 7.69 -12.11
CA ASN A 203 -19.79 7.43 -13.06
C ASN A 203 -21.16 7.55 -12.35
N VAL A 204 -21.53 8.80 -12.06
CA VAL A 204 -22.83 9.18 -11.49
C VAL A 204 -24.01 8.63 -12.31
N PRO A 205 -24.02 8.70 -13.67
CA PRO A 205 -25.16 8.17 -14.43
C PRO A 205 -25.31 6.65 -14.28
N LEU A 206 -24.21 5.90 -14.10
CA LEU A 206 -24.29 4.46 -13.79
C LEU A 206 -24.97 4.20 -12.44
N GLY A 207 -24.66 5.01 -11.42
CA GLY A 207 -25.29 4.91 -10.10
C GLY A 207 -26.81 5.15 -10.17
N PHE A 208 -27.23 6.17 -10.92
CA PHE A 208 -28.66 6.42 -11.17
C PHE A 208 -29.33 5.28 -11.96
N ALA A 209 -28.67 4.75 -12.99
CA ALA A 209 -29.22 3.65 -13.77
C ALA A 209 -29.47 2.39 -12.90
N ILE A 210 -28.54 2.05 -12.02
CA ILE A 210 -28.70 0.91 -11.10
C ILE A 210 -29.80 1.18 -10.06
N ALA A 211 -29.85 2.39 -9.50
CA ALA A 211 -30.86 2.75 -8.51
C ALA A 211 -32.28 2.78 -9.11
N ILE A 212 -32.43 3.26 -10.35
CA ILE A 212 -33.70 3.26 -11.07
C ILE A 212 -34.08 1.84 -11.47
N ALA A 213 -33.14 1.03 -11.99
CA ALA A 213 -33.43 -0.35 -12.39
C ALA A 213 -33.88 -1.22 -11.21
N THR A 214 -33.24 -1.08 -10.05
CA THR A 214 -33.61 -1.82 -8.83
C THR A 214 -34.94 -1.35 -8.24
N SER A 215 -35.22 -0.05 -8.29
CA SER A 215 -36.52 0.50 -7.88
C SER A 215 -37.64 0.06 -8.82
N GLY A 216 -37.43 0.13 -10.14
CA GLY A 216 -38.38 -0.35 -11.13
C GLY A 216 -38.65 -1.85 -11.03
N ALA A 217 -37.61 -2.66 -10.82
CA ALA A 217 -37.74 -4.10 -10.62
C ALA A 217 -38.53 -4.44 -9.35
N SER A 218 -38.28 -3.75 -8.23
CA SER A 218 -39.04 -3.97 -7.00
C SER A 218 -40.51 -3.58 -7.14
N ILE A 219 -40.84 -2.46 -7.79
CA ILE A 219 -42.23 -2.06 -8.06
C ILE A 219 -42.93 -3.08 -8.99
N GLY A 220 -42.27 -3.50 -10.07
CA GLY A 220 -42.83 -4.49 -11.00
C GLY A 220 -43.10 -5.84 -10.33
N LEU A 221 -42.20 -6.27 -9.45
CA LEU A 221 -42.33 -7.52 -8.71
C LEU A 221 -43.45 -7.44 -7.65
N LEU A 222 -43.59 -6.29 -6.98
CA LEU A 222 -44.70 -6.03 -6.06
C LEU A 222 -46.06 -5.96 -6.79
N TRP A 223 -46.12 -5.39 -8.00
CA TRP A 223 -47.34 -5.34 -8.80
C TRP A 223 -47.76 -6.72 -9.33
N LEU A 224 -46.79 -7.54 -9.77
CA LEU A 224 -47.04 -8.94 -10.14
C LEU A 224 -47.53 -9.78 -8.96
N LEU A 225 -46.97 -9.57 -7.77
CA LEU A 225 -47.41 -10.27 -6.56
C LEU A 225 -48.80 -9.83 -6.10
N GLY A 226 -49.10 -8.53 -6.16
CA GLY A 226 -50.45 -8.02 -5.88
C GLY A 226 -51.51 -8.64 -6.80
N THR A 227 -51.26 -8.63 -8.12
CA THR A 227 -52.19 -9.20 -9.11
C THR A 227 -52.31 -10.73 -9.00
N ALA A 228 -51.22 -11.44 -8.71
CA ALA A 228 -51.25 -12.90 -8.51
C ALA A 228 -51.98 -13.34 -7.24
N LEU A 229 -51.96 -12.51 -6.20
CA LEU A 229 -52.66 -12.75 -4.93
C LEU A 229 -54.12 -12.27 -4.93
N GLY A 230 -54.59 -11.65 -6.03
CA GLY A 230 -55.96 -11.15 -6.17
C GLY A 230 -56.26 -9.92 -5.30
N LEU A 231 -55.24 -9.12 -4.99
CA LEU A 231 -55.32 -7.86 -4.25
C LEU A 231 -55.48 -6.66 -5.19
#